data_AF-A0A2P2PNT8-F1
#
_entry.id   AF-A0A2P2PNT8-F1
#
_cell.length_a   1.000
_cell.length_b   1.000
_cell.length_c   1.000
_cell.angle_alpha   90.00
_cell.angle_beta   90.00
_cell.angle_gamma   90.00
#
_symmetry.space_group_name_H-M   'P 1'
#
loop_
_entity.id
_entity.type
_entity.pdbx_description
1 polymer ?
#
loop_
_entity_poly.entity_id
_entity_poly.type
_entity_poly.pdbx_seq_one_letter_code
_entity_poly.pdbx_strand_id
1 'polypeptide(L)'
;MDIAVRAHLCGWKFIFLNDVKCLCELPESYEAYKKQQHRWHSGPMQLFRLCFLDVLRSKVSLSKKANLIFLFFLLRKLILPFYSFTLFCIILPLTMFLPEAQLPAWVVCYVPGIMSILNVIPALQSFPFIVPYLLFENTMSVTKFNAMISGLFRFGSSYEWVVTKKLGRSSETDLVAFGEKESDSLGQAIGLQRSSSESGLADLNKLETTKKGGKKRKNRLYRKELTLAFILLTASVRSLLSAQGIHFYFLLFQGISFLVVGLDLIGEQVS
;
A
#
# COMPACT_ATOMS: atom_id res chain seq x y z
N MET A 1 11.33 11.11 -5.97
CA MET A 1 12.46 10.22 -5.58
C MET A 1 13.58 10.28 -6.60
N ASP A 2 13.33 9.94 -7.86
CA ASP A 2 14.32 9.97 -8.96
C ASP A 2 15.15 11.27 -9.02
N ILE A 3 14.48 12.43 -9.10
CA ILE A 3 15.14 13.75 -9.09
C ILE A 3 16.04 13.93 -7.85
N ALA A 4 15.58 13.50 -6.67
CA ALA A 4 16.35 13.61 -5.43
C ALA A 4 17.62 12.74 -5.47
N VAL A 5 17.54 11.53 -6.07
CA VAL A 5 18.72 10.69 -6.29
C VAL A 5 19.70 11.38 -7.23
N ARG A 6 19.24 11.90 -8.37
CA ARG A 6 20.11 12.64 -9.30
C ARG A 6 20.78 13.85 -8.65
N ALA A 7 20.01 14.68 -7.95
CA ALA A 7 20.56 15.83 -7.22
C ALA A 7 21.59 15.39 -6.15
N HIS A 8 21.31 14.31 -5.43
CA HIS A 8 22.26 13.74 -4.47
C HIS A 8 23.59 13.34 -5.13
N LEU A 9 23.54 12.68 -6.29
CA LEU A 9 24.72 12.26 -7.05
C LEU A 9 25.51 13.45 -7.62
N CYS A 10 24.83 14.58 -7.89
CA CYS A 10 25.46 15.85 -8.23
C CYS A 10 26.04 16.61 -7.01
N GLY A 11 26.00 16.02 -5.81
CA GLY A 11 26.62 16.60 -4.61
C GLY A 11 25.73 17.59 -3.84
N TRP A 12 24.46 17.70 -4.18
CA TRP A 12 23.52 18.57 -3.47
C TRP A 12 23.32 18.11 -2.03
N LYS A 13 23.15 19.08 -1.12
CA LYS A 13 22.89 18.84 0.31
C LYS A 13 21.39 18.97 0.56
N PHE A 14 20.81 17.98 1.24
CA PHE A 14 19.42 18.01 1.67
C PHE A 14 19.36 18.45 3.14
N ILE A 15 18.48 19.40 3.43
CA ILE A 15 18.19 19.87 4.79
C ILE A 15 16.71 19.54 5.05
N PHE A 16 16.45 18.83 6.14
CA PHE A 16 15.09 18.52 6.59
C PHE A 16 14.70 19.49 7.71
N LEU A 17 13.62 20.23 7.51
CA LEU A 17 13.10 21.22 8.45
C LEU A 17 11.88 20.62 9.17
N ASN A 18 12.01 20.33 10.47
CA ASN A 18 10.97 19.65 11.26
C ASN A 18 9.74 20.54 11.55
N ASP A 19 9.93 21.86 11.50
CA ASP A 19 8.95 22.90 11.78
C ASP A 19 8.06 23.21 10.57
N VAL A 20 8.53 22.94 9.35
CA VAL A 20 7.78 23.14 8.12
C VAL A 20 6.82 21.96 7.89
N LYS A 21 5.53 22.21 8.05
CA LYS A 21 4.47 21.20 7.87
C LYS A 21 3.57 21.56 6.68
N CYS A 22 3.17 20.55 5.92
CA CYS A 22 2.15 20.68 4.88
C CYS A 22 0.99 19.73 5.15
N LEU A 23 -0.22 20.13 4.75
CA LEU A 23 -1.39 19.26 4.83
C LEU A 23 -1.23 18.13 3.80
N CYS A 24 -1.41 16.90 4.25
CA CYS A 24 -1.32 15.71 3.39
C CYS A 24 -2.72 15.18 3.08
N GLU A 25 -2.98 14.97 1.79
CA GLU A 25 -4.19 14.30 1.33
C GLU A 25 -4.06 12.79 1.55
N LEU A 26 -5.00 12.23 2.32
CA LEU A 26 -5.08 10.79 2.55
C LEU A 26 -5.79 10.08 1.39
N PRO A 27 -5.50 8.79 1.15
CA PRO A 27 -6.26 7.98 0.20
C PRO A 27 -7.72 7.90 0.60
N GLU A 28 -8.61 7.97 -0.39
CA GLU A 28 -10.06 7.89 -0.15
C GLU A 28 -10.56 6.49 0.21
N SER A 29 -9.76 5.46 -0.05
CA SER A 29 -10.14 4.06 0.09
C SER A 29 -8.93 3.16 0.26
N TYR A 30 -9.17 1.97 0.78
CA TYR A 30 -8.16 0.93 0.90
C TYR A 30 -7.55 0.56 -0.46
N GLU A 31 -8.34 0.53 -1.55
CA GLU A 31 -7.82 0.29 -2.89
C GLU A 31 -6.85 1.40 -3.35
N ALA A 32 -7.19 2.66 -3.10
CA ALA A 32 -6.33 3.79 -3.43
C ALA A 32 -5.01 3.71 -2.65
N TYR A 33 -5.08 3.33 -1.36
CA TYR A 33 -3.90 3.09 -0.55
C TYR A 33 -3.05 1.92 -1.08
N LYS A 34 -3.66 0.79 -1.46
CA LYS A 34 -2.92 -0.33 -2.09
C LYS A 34 -2.20 0.08 -3.36
N LYS A 35 -2.86 0.84 -4.24
CA LYS A 35 -2.24 1.37 -5.47
C LYS A 35 -1.07 2.31 -5.15
N GLN A 36 -1.23 3.15 -4.13
CA GLN A 36 -0.15 4.02 -3.65
C GLN A 36 1.04 3.22 -3.13
N GLN A 37 0.79 2.24 -2.25
CA GLN A 37 1.82 1.35 -1.72
C GLN A 37 2.53 0.58 -2.83
N HIS A 38 1.78 0.09 -3.82
CA HIS A 38 2.37 -0.57 -4.98
C HIS A 38 3.37 0.36 -5.69
N ARG A 39 2.95 1.57 -6.04
CA ARG A 39 3.83 2.57 -6.68
C ARG A 39 5.03 2.96 -5.82
N TRP A 40 4.85 3.07 -4.51
CA TRP A 40 5.88 3.44 -3.54
C TRP A 40 6.92 2.34 -3.27
N HIS A 41 6.66 1.11 -3.72
CA HIS A 41 7.58 -0.01 -3.63
C HIS A 41 8.13 -0.42 -5.00
N SER A 42 7.31 -0.47 -6.05
CA SER A 42 7.77 -0.81 -7.40
C SER A 42 8.67 0.27 -8.01
N GLY A 43 8.28 1.54 -7.89
CA GLY A 43 9.01 2.67 -8.47
C GLY A 43 10.46 2.78 -7.96
N PRO A 44 10.72 2.71 -6.64
CA PRO A 44 12.08 2.70 -6.12
C PRO A 44 12.91 1.50 -6.57
N MET A 45 12.32 0.31 -6.75
CA MET A 45 13.05 -0.87 -7.24
C MET A 45 13.42 -0.74 -8.71
N GLN A 46 12.53 -0.17 -9.53
CA GLN A 46 12.85 0.19 -10.89
C GLN A 46 13.95 1.26 -10.96
N LEU A 47 13.84 2.31 -10.13
CA LEU A 47 14.85 3.36 -10.05
C LEU A 47 16.21 2.78 -9.63
N PHE A 48 16.23 1.91 -8.62
CA PHE A 48 17.45 1.25 -8.14
C PHE A 48 18.19 0.58 -9.30
N ARG A 49 17.48 -0.22 -10.11
CA ARG A 49 18.08 -0.86 -11.30
C ARG A 49 18.66 0.12 -12.30
N LEU A 50 17.94 1.22 -12.56
CA LEU A 50 18.33 2.21 -13.56
C LEU A 50 19.56 3.01 -13.10
N CYS A 51 19.59 3.44 -11.84
CA CYS A 51 20.65 4.31 -11.34
C CYS A 51 21.79 3.56 -10.63
N PHE A 52 21.73 2.22 -10.48
CA PHE A 52 22.74 1.47 -9.70
C PHE A 52 24.17 1.75 -10.17
N LEU A 53 24.42 1.65 -11.48
CA LEU A 53 25.75 1.92 -12.05
C LEU A 53 26.15 3.39 -11.91
N ASP A 54 25.20 4.32 -12.03
CA ASP A 54 25.46 5.75 -11.85
C ASP A 54 25.85 6.07 -10.41
N VAL A 55 25.19 5.43 -9.43
CA VAL A 55 25.55 5.56 -8.00
C VAL A 55 26.98 5.05 -7.78
N LEU A 56 27.35 3.91 -8.35
CA LEU A 56 28.70 3.36 -8.22
C LEU A 56 29.76 4.27 -8.87
N ARG A 57 29.49 4.81 -10.05
CA ARG A 57 30.41 5.69 -10.81
C ARG A 57 30.45 7.14 -10.32
N SER A 58 29.48 7.56 -9.50
CA SER A 58 29.40 8.94 -9.02
C SER A 58 30.60 9.37 -8.16
N LYS A 59 30.85 10.68 -8.09
CA LYS A 59 31.94 11.28 -7.29
C LYS A 59 31.59 11.46 -5.80
N VAL A 60 30.42 10.99 -5.35
CA VAL A 60 30.02 11.11 -3.94
C VAL A 60 30.83 10.17 -3.04
N SER A 61 30.93 10.50 -1.75
CA SER A 61 31.69 9.70 -0.79
C SER A 61 31.12 8.29 -0.62
N LEU A 62 31.99 7.32 -0.29
CA LEU A 62 31.61 5.91 -0.10
C LEU A 62 30.49 5.73 0.93
N SER A 63 30.52 6.51 2.03
CA SER A 63 29.46 6.47 3.05
C SER A 63 28.09 6.88 2.49
N LYS A 64 28.03 7.90 1.62
CA LYS A 64 26.78 8.31 0.97
C LYS A 64 26.28 7.27 -0.02
N LYS A 65 27.18 6.65 -0.79
CA LYS A 65 26.84 5.52 -1.68
C LYS A 65 26.29 4.35 -0.89
N ALA A 66 26.95 3.98 0.21
CA ALA A 66 26.52 2.89 1.08
C ALA A 66 25.15 3.19 1.70
N ASN A 67 24.92 4.41 2.20
CA ASN A 67 23.61 4.81 2.72
C ASN A 67 22.51 4.68 1.66
N LEU A 68 22.74 5.21 0.45
CA LEU A 68 21.77 5.17 -0.63
C LEU A 68 21.48 3.73 -1.11
N ILE A 69 22.50 2.91 -1.28
CA ILE A 69 22.32 1.51 -1.73
C ILE A 69 21.71 0.67 -0.61
N PHE A 70 22.36 0.61 0.55
CA PHE A 70 21.97 -0.31 1.62
C PHE A 70 20.74 0.16 2.38
N LEU A 71 20.72 1.38 2.91
CA LEU A 71 19.62 1.80 3.79
C LEU A 71 18.39 2.20 2.98
N PHE A 72 18.58 2.97 1.91
CA PHE A 72 17.46 3.55 1.17
C PHE A 72 16.81 2.58 0.19
N PHE A 73 17.60 1.86 -0.62
CA PHE A 73 17.05 0.88 -1.56
C PHE A 73 16.94 -0.52 -0.96
N LEU A 74 18.05 -1.16 -0.56
CA LEU A 74 18.02 -2.57 -0.17
C LEU A 74 17.21 -2.81 1.10
N LEU A 75 17.57 -2.18 2.23
CA LEU A 75 16.89 -2.41 3.50
C LEU A 75 15.41 -2.04 3.42
N ARG A 76 15.12 -0.78 3.08
CA ARG A 76 13.75 -0.26 3.14
C ARG A 76 12.82 -0.81 2.06
N LYS A 77 13.33 -1.09 0.86
CA LYS A 77 12.47 -1.40 -0.30
C LYS A 77 12.57 -2.86 -0.76
N LEU A 78 13.62 -3.59 -0.39
CA LEU A 78 13.79 -5.02 -0.69
C LEU A 78 13.66 -5.90 0.56
N ILE A 79 14.54 -5.72 1.55
CA ILE A 79 14.66 -6.61 2.72
C ILE A 79 13.40 -6.54 3.60
N LEU A 80 12.93 -5.34 3.97
CA LEU A 80 11.77 -5.21 4.85
C LEU A 80 10.49 -5.83 4.23
N PRO A 81 10.08 -5.51 2.98
CA PRO A 81 8.92 -6.17 2.37
C PRO A 81 9.08 -7.68 2.22
N PHE A 82 10.28 -8.16 1.89
CA PHE A 82 10.58 -9.59 1.79
C PHE A 82 10.43 -10.29 3.15
N TYR A 83 11.04 -9.72 4.19
CA TYR A 83 10.98 -10.23 5.55
C TYR A 83 9.55 -10.26 6.08
N SER A 84 8.80 -9.16 5.98
CA SER A 84 7.42 -9.10 6.48
C SER A 84 6.51 -10.10 5.78
N PHE A 85 6.59 -10.22 4.45
CA PHE A 85 5.78 -11.20 3.72
C PHE A 85 6.16 -12.64 4.09
N THR A 86 7.45 -12.96 4.12
CA THR A 86 7.92 -14.31 4.43
C THR A 86 7.55 -14.72 5.85
N LEU A 87 7.75 -13.84 6.83
CA LEU A 87 7.44 -14.14 8.23
C LEU A 87 5.94 -14.33 8.43
N PHE A 88 5.12 -13.36 8.04
CA PHE A 88 3.70 -13.33 8.40
C PHE A 88 2.80 -14.14 7.48
N CYS A 89 3.11 -14.21 6.18
CA CYS A 89 2.26 -14.91 5.21
C CYS A 89 2.73 -16.34 4.90
N ILE A 90 3.98 -16.71 5.22
CA ILE A 90 4.54 -18.04 4.91
C ILE A 90 4.93 -18.79 6.17
N ILE A 91 5.93 -18.29 6.92
CA ILE A 91 6.51 -19.01 8.08
C ILE A 91 5.45 -19.22 9.16
N LEU A 92 4.69 -18.19 9.50
CA LEU A 92 3.74 -18.23 10.60
C LEU A 92 2.53 -19.14 10.36
N PRO A 93 1.93 -19.21 9.15
CA PRO A 93 1.01 -20.28 8.80
C PRO A 93 1.67 -21.67 8.78
N LEU A 94 2.88 -21.79 8.23
CA LEU A 94 3.57 -23.07 8.05
C LEU A 94 3.91 -23.74 9.38
N THR A 95 4.33 -22.98 10.39
CA THR A 95 4.67 -23.52 11.72
C THR A 95 3.47 -24.15 12.43
N MET A 96 2.24 -23.81 12.03
CA MET A 96 1.04 -24.47 12.57
C MET A 96 0.74 -25.82 11.90
N PHE A 97 1.23 -26.03 10.68
CA PHE A 97 1.10 -27.30 9.96
C PHE A 97 2.27 -28.25 10.25
N LEU A 98 3.41 -27.73 10.69
CA LEU A 98 4.60 -28.48 11.08
C LEU A 98 4.83 -28.37 12.60
N PRO A 99 4.27 -29.29 13.41
CA PRO A 99 4.35 -29.21 14.87
C PRO A 99 5.79 -29.32 15.42
N GLU A 100 6.74 -29.80 14.63
CA GLU A 100 8.16 -29.87 14.98
C GLU A 100 8.91 -28.53 14.80
N ALA A 101 8.31 -27.57 14.07
CA ALA A 101 8.93 -26.28 13.80
C ALA A 101 8.69 -25.30 14.97
N GLN A 102 9.57 -25.34 15.96
CA GLN A 102 9.56 -24.34 17.04
C GLN A 102 10.04 -22.98 16.52
N LEU A 103 9.12 -22.02 16.42
CA LEU A 103 9.46 -20.67 16.00
C LEU A 103 9.88 -19.83 17.22
N PRO A 104 11.13 -19.32 17.28
CA PRO A 104 11.59 -18.61 18.44
C PRO A 104 10.85 -17.26 18.61
N ALA A 105 10.40 -17.00 19.83
CA ALA A 105 9.59 -15.83 20.17
C ALA A 105 10.27 -14.49 19.82
N TRP A 106 11.61 -14.41 19.84
CA TRP A 106 12.33 -13.19 19.49
C TRP A 106 12.13 -12.77 18.02
N VAL A 107 11.96 -13.72 17.10
CA VAL A 107 11.73 -13.43 15.68
C VAL A 107 10.32 -12.89 15.45
N VAL A 108 9.33 -13.45 16.14
CA VAL A 108 7.91 -13.16 15.91
C VAL A 108 7.45 -11.92 16.67
N CYS A 109 7.92 -11.75 17.91
CA CYS A 109 7.44 -10.71 18.81
C CYS A 109 8.45 -9.57 18.94
N TYR A 110 9.74 -9.88 19.16
CA TYR A 110 10.71 -8.82 19.49
C TYR A 110 11.13 -8.02 18.26
N VAL A 111 11.40 -8.67 17.11
CA VAL A 111 11.79 -7.93 15.90
C VAL A 111 10.67 -6.99 15.43
N PRO A 112 9.41 -7.42 15.25
CA PRO A 112 8.33 -6.49 14.88
C PRO A 112 8.01 -5.47 15.96
N GLY A 113 8.12 -5.85 17.24
CA GLY A 113 7.93 -4.94 18.38
C GLY A 113 8.95 -3.80 18.40
N ILE A 114 10.24 -4.12 18.28
CA ILE A 114 11.33 -3.14 18.22
C ILE A 114 11.15 -2.23 16.99
N MET A 115 10.87 -2.79 15.82
CA MET A 115 10.61 -1.99 14.61
C MET A 115 9.43 -1.02 14.79
N SER A 116 8.37 -1.46 15.47
CA SER A 116 7.21 -0.61 15.75
C SER A 116 7.53 0.52 16.72
N ILE A 117 8.30 0.23 17.78
CA ILE A 117 8.76 1.24 18.74
C ILE A 117 9.63 2.28 18.02
N LEU A 118 10.62 1.83 17.22
CA LEU A 118 11.49 2.73 16.46
C LEU A 118 10.71 3.64 15.50
N ASN A 119 9.61 3.16 14.93
CA ASN A 119 8.73 3.97 14.07
C ASN A 119 7.92 5.03 14.85
N VAL A 120 7.64 4.82 16.14
CA VAL A 120 6.85 5.75 16.96
C VAL A 120 7.70 6.77 17.71
N ILE A 121 9.00 6.52 17.93
CA ILE A 121 9.91 7.50 18.58
C ILE A 121 9.78 8.92 18.00
N PRO A 122 9.72 9.13 16.66
CA PRO A 122 9.59 10.48 16.10
C PRO A 122 8.22 11.14 16.34
N ALA A 123 7.20 10.36 16.71
CA ALA A 123 5.82 10.82 16.88
C ALA A 123 5.14 10.08 18.03
N LEU A 124 5.56 10.38 19.27
CA LEU A 124 5.07 9.73 20.50
C LEU A 124 3.55 9.78 20.67
N GLN A 125 2.89 10.79 20.09
CA GLN A 125 1.42 10.92 20.08
C GLN A 125 0.72 9.74 19.38
N SER A 126 1.44 9.00 18.53
CA SER A 126 0.93 7.85 17.78
C SER A 126 0.98 6.52 18.55
N PHE A 127 1.43 6.52 19.81
CA PHE A 127 1.58 5.31 20.62
C PHE A 127 0.31 4.42 20.71
N PRO A 128 -0.91 4.97 20.90
CA PRO A 128 -2.13 4.16 20.94
C PRO A 128 -2.40 3.40 19.62
N PHE A 129 -1.81 3.85 18.52
CA PHE A 129 -2.03 3.27 17.19
C PHE A 129 -1.00 2.20 16.80
N ILE A 130 -0.04 1.84 17.68
CA ILE A 130 1.01 0.86 17.37
C ILE A 130 0.43 -0.49 16.92
N VAL A 131 -0.49 -1.06 17.72
CA VAL A 131 -1.04 -2.38 17.44
C VAL A 131 -1.90 -2.37 16.17
N PRO A 132 -2.87 -1.43 16.00
CA PRO A 132 -3.60 -1.30 14.74
C PRO A 132 -2.69 -1.08 13.53
N TYR A 133 -1.65 -0.24 13.67
CA TYR A 133 -0.68 0.03 12.61
C TYR A 133 0.08 -1.24 12.21
N LEU A 134 0.58 -2.01 13.18
CA LEU A 134 1.31 -3.26 12.91
C LEU A 134 0.43 -4.28 12.18
N LEU A 135 -0.79 -4.50 12.66
CA LEU A 135 -1.74 -5.43 12.04
C LEU A 135 -2.08 -5.01 10.60
N PHE A 136 -2.30 -3.71 10.39
CA PHE A 136 -2.58 -3.15 9.07
C PHE A 136 -1.37 -3.23 8.13
N GLU A 137 -0.17 -2.89 8.61
CA GLU A 137 1.08 -3.02 7.85
C GLU A 137 1.35 -4.47 7.41
N ASN A 138 1.01 -5.44 8.26
CA ASN A 138 1.10 -6.85 7.92
C ASN A 138 0.12 -7.24 6.80
N THR A 139 -1.07 -6.64 6.73
CA THR A 139 -2.01 -6.87 5.61
C THR A 139 -1.45 -6.32 4.29
N MET A 140 -0.64 -5.26 4.36
CA MET A 140 0.07 -4.68 3.22
C MET A 140 1.28 -5.48 2.75
N SER A 141 1.78 -6.43 3.54
CA SER A 141 3.00 -7.19 3.20
C SER A 141 2.91 -7.85 1.81
N VAL A 142 1.77 -8.45 1.47
CA VAL A 142 1.51 -9.06 0.16
C VAL A 142 1.59 -8.04 -0.98
N THR A 143 0.98 -6.87 -0.78
CA THR A 143 0.97 -5.81 -1.80
C THR A 143 2.38 -5.24 -1.98
N LYS A 144 3.09 -4.97 -0.88
CA LYS A 144 4.47 -4.44 -0.88
C LYS A 144 5.45 -5.43 -1.49
N PHE A 145 5.32 -6.72 -1.17
CA PHE A 145 6.14 -7.80 -1.73
C PHE A 145 5.93 -7.93 -3.24
N ASN A 146 4.68 -8.06 -3.70
CA ASN A 146 4.39 -8.17 -5.13
C ASN A 146 4.86 -6.93 -5.90
N ALA A 147 4.69 -5.73 -5.34
CA ALA A 147 5.16 -4.49 -5.94
C ALA A 147 6.69 -4.43 -6.05
N MET A 148 7.39 -4.87 -5.00
CA MET A 148 8.85 -4.94 -4.97
C MET A 148 9.38 -5.91 -6.03
N ILE A 149 8.80 -7.11 -6.15
CA ILE A 149 9.14 -8.09 -7.20
C ILE A 149 8.81 -7.54 -8.60
N SER A 150 7.64 -6.91 -8.79
CA SER A 150 7.26 -6.26 -10.05
C SER A 150 8.25 -5.19 -10.50
N GLY A 151 8.65 -4.31 -9.58
CA GLY A 151 9.66 -3.28 -9.83
C GLY A 151 11.04 -3.86 -10.15
N LEU A 152 11.43 -4.95 -9.48
CA LEU A 152 12.72 -5.58 -9.67
C LEU A 152 12.81 -6.38 -10.98
N PHE A 153 11.74 -7.02 -11.44
CA PHE A 153 11.76 -7.91 -12.62
C PHE A 153 11.04 -7.40 -13.86
N ARG A 154 10.50 -6.17 -13.85
CA ARG A 154 9.75 -5.56 -14.98
C ARG A 154 8.53 -6.39 -15.42
N PHE A 155 7.75 -6.92 -14.47
CA PHE A 155 6.43 -7.46 -14.81
C PHE A 155 5.55 -6.32 -15.36
N GLY A 156 4.70 -6.59 -16.35
CA GLY A 156 3.99 -5.58 -17.16
C GLY A 156 3.19 -4.53 -16.35
N SER A 157 2.80 -4.84 -15.12
CA SER A 157 2.14 -3.91 -14.18
C SER A 157 3.05 -2.81 -13.62
N SER A 158 4.36 -2.85 -13.87
CA SER A 158 5.33 -1.89 -13.35
C SER A 158 5.26 -0.53 -14.06
N TYR A 159 4.82 -0.51 -15.34
CA TYR A 159 4.71 0.71 -16.15
C TYR A 159 3.30 1.34 -16.13
N GLU A 160 2.31 0.68 -15.53
CA GLU A 160 0.95 1.21 -15.47
C GLU A 160 0.86 2.28 -14.39
N TRP A 161 0.90 3.55 -14.80
CA TRP A 161 0.77 4.69 -13.90
C TRP A 161 -0.70 4.92 -13.54
N VAL A 162 -1.26 4.05 -12.69
CA VAL A 162 -2.62 4.24 -12.18
C VAL A 162 -2.62 5.38 -11.17
N VAL A 163 -3.40 6.43 -11.44
CA VAL A 163 -3.56 7.59 -10.54
C VAL A 163 -4.24 7.13 -9.25
N THR A 164 -3.61 7.41 -8.11
CA THR A 164 -4.18 7.17 -6.79
C THR A 164 -5.27 8.19 -6.52
N LYS A 165 -6.49 7.72 -6.26
CA LYS A 165 -7.58 8.60 -5.85
C LYS A 165 -7.32 9.12 -4.43
N LYS A 166 -7.62 10.39 -4.20
CA LYS A 166 -7.35 11.11 -2.96
C LYS A 166 -8.66 11.64 -2.40
N LEU A 167 -8.78 11.69 -1.07
CA LEU A 167 -9.96 12.23 -0.40
C LEU A 167 -10.23 13.68 -0.87
N GLY A 168 -11.46 13.98 -1.28
CA GLY A 168 -11.88 15.32 -1.73
C GLY A 168 -11.86 15.54 -3.25
N ARG A 169 -11.25 14.65 -4.03
CA ARG A 169 -11.42 14.62 -5.49
C ARG A 169 -12.58 13.70 -5.80
N SER A 170 -13.79 14.27 -5.92
CA SER A 170 -15.01 13.52 -6.23
C SER A 170 -14.79 12.61 -7.45
N SER A 171 -15.45 11.46 -7.44
CA SER A 171 -15.46 10.44 -8.50
C SER A 171 -16.00 10.93 -9.86
N GLU A 172 -16.09 12.25 -10.06
CA GLU A 172 -16.64 12.92 -11.24
C GLU A 172 -15.93 12.46 -12.51
N THR A 173 -14.61 12.35 -12.52
CA THR A 173 -13.88 11.90 -13.72
C THR A 173 -14.10 10.43 -14.09
N ASP A 174 -14.42 9.56 -13.12
CA ASP A 174 -14.76 8.16 -13.43
C ASP A 174 -16.22 8.03 -13.88
N LEU A 175 -17.13 8.88 -13.40
CA LEU A 175 -18.51 8.95 -13.90
C LEU A 175 -18.56 9.47 -15.33
N VAL A 176 -17.72 10.45 -15.67
CA VAL A 176 -17.55 10.92 -17.05
C VAL A 176 -16.96 9.80 -17.92
N ALA A 177 -15.93 9.09 -17.47
CA ALA A 177 -15.33 7.99 -18.24
C ALA A 177 -16.25 6.76 -18.40
N PHE A 178 -17.17 6.52 -17.45
CA PHE A 178 -18.22 5.50 -17.58
C PHE A 178 -19.36 5.97 -18.50
N GLY A 179 -19.75 7.25 -18.40
CA GLY A 179 -20.77 7.86 -19.27
C GLY A 179 -20.33 7.95 -20.72
N GLU A 180 -19.07 8.31 -20.97
CA GLU A 180 -18.45 8.35 -22.31
C GLU A 180 -18.37 6.95 -22.94
N LYS A 181 -18.08 5.91 -22.14
CA LYS A 181 -18.05 4.52 -22.62
C LYS A 181 -19.44 3.96 -22.94
N GLU A 182 -20.49 4.41 -22.24
CA GLU A 182 -21.87 4.08 -22.57
C GLU A 182 -22.34 4.82 -23.82
N SER A 183 -21.96 6.10 -24.00
CA SER A 183 -22.31 6.88 -25.19
C SER A 183 -21.55 6.44 -26.45
N ASP A 184 -20.30 6.01 -26.34
CA ASP A 184 -19.52 5.49 -27.48
C ASP A 184 -20.06 4.17 -28.01
N SER A 185 -20.76 3.38 -27.18
CA SER A 185 -21.43 2.15 -27.61
C SER A 185 -22.76 2.40 -28.36
N LEU A 186 -23.30 3.63 -28.30
CA LEU A 186 -24.58 4.01 -28.92
C LEU A 186 -24.45 5.03 -30.07
N GLY A 187 -23.24 5.58 -30.28
CA GLY A 187 -23.03 6.78 -31.11
C GLY A 187 -22.31 6.56 -32.45
N GLN A 188 -22.38 5.36 -33.04
CA GLN A 188 -21.89 5.16 -34.42
C GLN A 188 -22.92 5.68 -35.44
N ALA A 189 -23.20 6.99 -35.41
CA ALA A 189 -23.80 7.75 -36.50
C ALA A 189 -23.81 9.25 -36.16
N ILE A 190 -23.31 10.07 -37.09
CA ILE A 190 -23.57 11.51 -37.26
C ILE A 190 -22.62 12.48 -36.53
N GLY A 191 -21.74 13.10 -37.32
CA GLY A 191 -21.69 14.56 -37.47
C GLY A 191 -20.88 15.37 -36.45
N LEU A 192 -19.77 15.92 -36.91
CA LEU A 192 -19.07 17.08 -36.34
C LEU A 192 -20.05 18.19 -35.90
N GLN A 193 -20.13 18.47 -34.59
CA GLN A 193 -20.57 19.77 -34.08
C GLN A 193 -19.71 20.25 -32.91
N ARG A 194 -19.14 21.44 -33.09
CA ARG A 194 -18.62 22.33 -32.05
C ARG A 194 -19.73 22.55 -31.02
N SER A 195 -19.54 22.12 -29.77
CA SER A 195 -20.53 22.33 -28.71
C SER A 195 -20.08 23.38 -27.69
N SER A 196 -21.05 24.22 -27.38
CA SER A 196 -21.10 25.44 -26.61
C SER A 196 -21.08 25.23 -25.09
N SER A 197 -20.64 26.28 -24.38
CA SER A 197 -20.47 26.36 -22.91
C SER A 197 -21.73 26.12 -22.07
N GLU A 198 -22.91 25.91 -22.67
CA GLU A 198 -24.18 25.68 -21.94
C GLU A 198 -24.39 24.21 -21.53
N SER A 199 -23.72 23.26 -22.18
CA SER A 199 -23.82 21.82 -21.85
C SER A 199 -23.40 21.53 -20.39
N GLY A 200 -22.34 22.19 -19.93
CA GLY A 200 -21.76 21.92 -18.61
C GLY A 200 -22.67 22.27 -17.44
N LEU A 201 -23.60 23.23 -17.61
CA LEU A 201 -24.49 23.67 -16.54
C LEU A 201 -25.66 22.68 -16.31
N ALA A 202 -26.16 22.07 -17.39
CA ALA A 202 -27.15 21.01 -17.31
C ALA A 202 -26.55 19.73 -16.70
N ASP A 203 -25.30 19.41 -17.06
CA ASP A 203 -24.57 18.26 -16.49
C ASP A 203 -24.26 18.45 -15.00
N LEU A 204 -23.94 19.67 -14.57
CA LEU A 204 -23.75 20.02 -13.16
C LEU A 204 -25.05 19.89 -12.34
N ASN A 205 -26.19 20.35 -12.86
CA ASN A 205 -27.49 20.17 -12.19
C ASN A 205 -27.89 18.68 -12.12
N LYS A 206 -27.55 17.89 -13.14
CA LYS A 206 -27.74 16.43 -13.14
C LYS A 206 -26.83 15.73 -12.13
N LEU A 207 -25.60 16.22 -11.93
CA LEU A 207 -24.68 15.76 -10.89
C LEU A 207 -25.15 16.13 -9.48
N GLU A 208 -25.71 17.33 -9.27
CA GLU A 208 -26.29 17.74 -7.98
C GLU A 208 -27.53 16.91 -7.60
N THR A 209 -28.37 16.58 -8.58
CA THR A 209 -29.51 15.68 -8.36
C THR A 209 -29.06 14.24 -8.10
N THR A 210 -27.96 13.79 -8.72
CA THR A 210 -27.35 12.48 -8.44
C THR A 210 -26.68 12.44 -7.05
N LYS A 211 -26.12 13.55 -6.56
CA LYS A 211 -25.60 13.69 -5.18
C LYS A 211 -26.67 13.45 -4.12
N LYS A 212 -27.94 13.78 -4.40
CA LYS A 212 -29.07 13.55 -3.47
C LYS A 212 -29.55 12.08 -3.43
N GLY A 213 -29.16 11.26 -4.42
CA GLY A 213 -29.43 9.83 -4.43
C GLY A 213 -28.23 9.04 -3.93
N GLY A 214 -28.10 8.88 -2.61
CA GLY A 214 -27.04 8.10 -1.98
C GLY A 214 -27.00 6.64 -2.47
N LYS A 215 -26.26 6.37 -3.54
CA LYS A 215 -25.94 5.00 -3.95
C LYS A 215 -25.05 4.39 -2.88
N LYS A 216 -25.58 3.42 -2.11
CA LYS A 216 -24.80 2.56 -1.22
C LYS A 216 -23.65 1.95 -2.03
N ARG A 217 -22.41 2.35 -1.71
CA ARG A 217 -21.19 1.77 -2.30
C ARG A 217 -21.22 0.27 -1.95
N LYS A 218 -21.20 -0.61 -2.95
CA LYS A 218 -21.11 -2.07 -2.69
C LYS A 218 -19.67 -2.39 -2.27
N ASN A 219 -19.51 -3.09 -1.15
CA ASN A 219 -18.20 -3.46 -0.62
C ASN A 219 -17.51 -4.39 -1.61
N ARG A 220 -16.24 -4.10 -1.92
CA ARG A 220 -15.45 -4.93 -2.83
C ARG A 220 -14.84 -6.09 -2.05
N LEU A 221 -14.74 -7.27 -2.67
CA LEU A 221 -14.15 -8.45 -2.03
C LEU A 221 -12.72 -8.66 -2.53
N TYR A 222 -11.73 -8.53 -1.64
CA TYR A 222 -10.33 -8.77 -1.98
C TYR A 222 -9.95 -10.23 -1.72
N ARG A 223 -10.03 -11.04 -2.77
CA ARG A 223 -9.86 -12.51 -2.68
C ARG A 223 -8.53 -12.95 -2.05
N LYS A 224 -7.40 -12.30 -2.35
CA LYS A 224 -6.08 -12.70 -1.84
C LYS A 224 -5.99 -12.54 -0.32
N GLU A 225 -6.48 -11.41 0.17
CA GLU A 225 -6.56 -11.08 1.59
C GLU A 225 -7.54 -11.99 2.32
N LEU A 226 -8.69 -12.31 1.70
CA LEU A 226 -9.65 -13.27 2.26
C LEU A 226 -9.10 -14.69 2.33
N THR A 227 -8.34 -15.15 1.32
CA THR A 227 -7.67 -16.46 1.36
C THR A 227 -6.67 -16.51 2.52
N LEU A 228 -5.86 -15.47 2.69
CA LEU A 228 -4.92 -15.40 3.81
C LEU A 228 -5.63 -15.29 5.16
N ALA A 229 -6.75 -14.56 5.23
CA ALA A 229 -7.58 -14.50 6.43
C ALA A 229 -8.05 -15.89 6.83
N PHE A 230 -8.58 -16.67 5.88
CA PHE A 230 -9.05 -18.03 6.15
C PHE A 230 -7.93 -18.95 6.63
N ILE A 231 -6.75 -18.87 6.00
CA ILE A 231 -5.56 -19.65 6.41
C ILE A 231 -5.15 -19.28 7.85
N LEU A 232 -5.06 -17.98 8.16
CA LEU A 232 -4.65 -17.50 9.48
C LEU A 232 -5.68 -17.81 10.57
N LEU A 233 -6.97 -17.71 10.27
CA LEU A 233 -8.04 -18.05 11.22
C LEU A 233 -8.07 -19.56 11.48
N THR A 234 -7.93 -20.39 10.45
CA THR A 234 -7.79 -21.85 10.62
C THR A 234 -6.55 -22.19 11.46
N ALA A 235 -5.43 -21.51 11.19
CA ALA A 235 -4.22 -21.62 11.98
C ALA A 235 -4.42 -21.20 13.45
N SER A 236 -5.21 -20.14 13.72
CA SER A 236 -5.54 -19.75 15.10
C SER A 236 -6.34 -20.81 15.83
N VAL A 237 -7.35 -21.42 15.18
CA VAL A 237 -8.17 -22.48 15.80
C VAL A 237 -7.29 -23.69 16.14
N ARG A 238 -6.37 -24.07 15.24
CA ARG A 238 -5.43 -25.16 15.48
C ARG A 238 -4.43 -24.83 16.60
N SER A 239 -3.94 -23.59 16.66
CA SER A 239 -3.05 -23.11 17.72
C SER A 239 -3.72 -23.16 19.10
N LEU A 240 -5.01 -22.82 19.17
CA LEU A 240 -5.84 -22.94 20.37
C LEU A 240 -5.92 -24.40 20.86
N LEU A 241 -6.11 -25.34 19.93
CA LEU A 241 -6.16 -26.78 20.24
C LEU A 241 -4.80 -27.34 20.68
N SER A 242 -3.69 -26.75 20.22
CA SER A 242 -2.32 -27.17 20.54
C SER A 242 -1.72 -26.50 21.78
N ALA A 243 -2.51 -25.76 22.57
CA ALA A 243 -2.10 -25.04 23.79
C ALA A 243 -0.98 -23.99 23.59
N GLN A 244 -0.77 -23.49 22.37
CA GLN A 244 0.23 -22.45 22.07
C GLN A 244 -0.37 -21.03 22.23
N GLY A 245 -0.63 -20.61 23.46
CA GLY A 245 -1.44 -19.43 23.77
C GLY A 245 -0.97 -18.11 23.14
N ILE A 246 0.33 -17.82 23.07
CA ILE A 246 0.84 -16.55 22.51
C ILE A 246 0.64 -16.49 20.98
N HIS A 247 0.85 -17.61 20.30
CA HIS A 247 0.67 -17.71 18.85
C HIS A 247 -0.80 -17.59 18.45
N PHE A 248 -1.71 -18.12 19.27
CA PHE A 248 -3.14 -18.01 19.08
C PHE A 248 -3.60 -16.55 18.95
N TYR A 249 -3.28 -15.69 19.92
CA TYR A 249 -3.72 -14.29 19.89
C TYR A 249 -3.17 -13.55 18.68
N PHE A 250 -1.88 -13.74 18.37
CA PHE A 250 -1.28 -13.11 17.20
C PHE A 250 -1.98 -13.55 15.90
N LEU A 251 -2.16 -14.85 15.71
CA LEU A 251 -2.84 -15.43 14.53
C LEU A 251 -4.28 -14.95 14.42
N LEU A 252 -5.00 -14.89 15.53
CA LEU A 252 -6.39 -14.45 15.58
C LEU A 252 -6.52 -12.98 15.19
N PHE A 253 -5.80 -12.08 15.85
CA PHE A 253 -5.86 -10.64 15.53
C PHE A 253 -5.39 -10.35 14.11
N GLN A 254 -4.36 -11.07 13.64
CA GLN A 254 -3.88 -10.93 12.26
C GLN A 254 -4.92 -11.45 11.26
N GLY A 255 -5.53 -12.62 11.51
CA GLY A 255 -6.58 -13.20 10.67
C GLY A 255 -7.82 -12.32 10.58
N ILE A 256 -8.27 -11.77 11.71
CA ILE A 256 -9.37 -10.79 11.76
C ILE A 256 -9.00 -9.54 10.95
N SER A 257 -7.77 -9.04 11.07
CA SER A 257 -7.33 -7.86 10.32
C SER A 257 -7.36 -8.11 8.81
N PHE A 258 -6.87 -9.26 8.33
CA PHE A 258 -6.98 -9.66 6.93
C PHE A 258 -8.43 -9.84 6.48
N LEU A 259 -9.32 -10.32 7.36
CA LEU A 259 -10.75 -10.47 7.06
C LEU A 259 -11.43 -9.11 6.90
N VAL A 260 -11.24 -8.19 7.85
CA VAL A 260 -11.80 -6.83 7.85
C VAL A 260 -11.36 -6.08 6.58
N VAL A 261 -10.06 -6.15 6.29
CA VAL A 261 -9.46 -5.60 5.07
C VAL A 261 -10.03 -6.27 3.81
N GLY A 262 -10.14 -7.61 3.82
CA GLY A 262 -10.61 -8.41 2.69
C GLY A 262 -12.08 -8.16 2.33
N LEU A 263 -12.89 -7.80 3.32
CA LEU A 263 -14.30 -7.40 3.18
C LEU A 263 -14.49 -5.91 2.88
N ASP A 264 -13.41 -5.13 2.73
CA ASP A 264 -13.42 -3.69 2.43
C ASP A 264 -14.16 -2.85 3.50
N LEU A 265 -14.10 -3.28 4.76
CA LEU A 265 -14.77 -2.60 5.89
C LEU A 265 -13.97 -1.39 6.40
N ILE A 266 -12.80 -1.08 5.81
CA ILE A 266 -11.93 0.04 6.19
C ILE A 266 -12.27 1.25 5.31
N GLY A 267 -12.86 2.27 5.93
CA GLY A 267 -13.17 3.55 5.27
C GLY A 267 -14.66 3.86 5.08
N GLU A 268 -15.57 3.01 5.58
CA GLU A 268 -17.02 3.26 5.50
C GLU A 268 -17.55 4.34 6.48
N GLN A 269 -16.76 4.80 7.46
CA GLN A 269 -17.26 5.61 8.57
C GLN A 269 -17.07 7.13 8.45
N VAL A 270 -16.98 7.69 7.25
CA VAL A 270 -17.11 9.14 7.08
C VAL A 270 -18.13 9.44 5.99
N SER A 271 -19.41 9.31 6.34
CA SER A 271 -20.53 9.97 5.67
C SER A 271 -21.24 10.88 6.66
#